data_AF-A0A150ANB0-F1
#
_entry.id   AF-A0A150ANB0-F1
#
_cell.length_a   1.000
_cell.length_b   1.000
_cell.length_c   1.000
_cell.angle_alpha   90.00
_cell.angle_beta   90.00
_cell.angle_gamma   90.00
#
_symmetry.space_group_name_H-M   'P 1'
#
loop_
_entity.id
_entity.type
_entity.pdbx_description
1 polymer ?
#
loop_
_entity_poly.entity_id
_entity_poly.type
_entity_poly.pdbx_seq_one_letter_code
_entity_poly.pdbx_strand_id
1 'polypeptide(L)'
;MNYNYESHSYQANSQPPKKFSWKGALFKFLFLTTFFLFLCVLPFTMMIRSGIYMYHEYAMSVWFGLSAGVVVMTMILLFYLLVGYLLFFRKYKVSFTGIKRIVLTIFLFVITYTIFALFSFTGKNAKTDQIKQEYTQLHPFLKISLRTLLLFDKDVLITSLSREPEDYQKMGLASKSQSLHFVQNTGYVHAMDLRTNGRPIWMIWFSQIYFNTLGFNIVRHNGTGDHLHVSLSTYERQQSW
;
A
#
# COMPACT_ATOMS: atom_id res chain seq x y z
N MET A 1 85.60 3.72 -15.25
CA MET A 1 84.18 3.35 -15.45
C MET A 1 83.52 3.35 -14.08
N ASN A 2 82.80 4.43 -13.73
CA ASN A 2 82.08 4.52 -12.45
C ASN A 2 80.65 4.04 -12.69
N TYR A 3 80.27 2.94 -12.05
CA TYR A 3 78.89 2.48 -12.03
C TYR A 3 78.14 3.25 -10.93
N ASN A 4 77.26 4.17 -11.33
CA ASN A 4 76.27 4.76 -10.44
C ASN A 4 75.19 3.72 -10.14
N TYR A 5 75.15 3.25 -8.89
CA TYR A 5 74.00 2.49 -8.38
C TYR A 5 72.94 3.49 -7.91
N GLU A 6 71.86 3.64 -8.69
CA GLU A 6 70.65 4.31 -8.22
C GLU A 6 69.91 3.38 -7.25
N SER A 7 69.84 3.78 -5.98
CA SER A 7 69.04 3.09 -4.98
C SER A 7 67.56 3.36 -5.22
N HIS A 8 66.86 2.45 -5.90
CA HIS A 8 65.40 2.48 -5.95
C HIS A 8 64.82 2.16 -4.57
N SER A 9 64.50 3.19 -3.79
CA SER A 9 63.72 3.05 -2.57
C SER A 9 62.28 2.68 -2.93
N TYR A 10 61.89 1.42 -2.71
CA TYR A 10 60.49 1.02 -2.74
C TYR A 10 59.76 1.72 -1.59
N GLN A 11 59.08 2.83 -1.88
CA GLN A 11 58.10 3.41 -0.96
C GLN A 11 56.89 2.47 -0.94
N ALA A 12 56.83 1.60 0.07
CA ALA A 12 55.63 0.86 0.38
C ALA A 12 54.51 1.88 0.67
N ASN A 13 53.60 2.03 -0.29
CA ASN A 13 52.43 2.91 -0.17
C ASN A 13 51.42 2.25 0.77
N SER A 14 51.76 2.15 2.06
CA SER A 14 50.88 1.65 3.10
C SER A 14 49.88 2.75 3.45
N GLN A 15 48.83 2.87 2.63
CA GLN A 15 47.65 3.66 2.98
C GLN A 15 47.16 3.17 4.36
N PRO A 16 47.01 4.06 5.36
CA PRO A 16 46.57 3.65 6.68
C PRO A 16 45.21 2.95 6.58
N PRO A 17 44.98 1.85 7.33
CA PRO A 17 43.74 1.11 7.25
C PRO A 17 42.57 2.04 7.58
N LYS A 18 41.60 2.11 6.66
CA LYS A 18 40.42 2.97 6.76
C LYS A 18 39.74 2.71 8.12
N LYS A 19 39.78 3.68 9.04
CA LYS A 19 39.12 3.56 10.35
C LYS A 19 37.63 3.27 10.15
N PHE A 20 37.18 2.11 10.62
CA PHE A 20 35.78 1.72 10.61
C PHE A 20 34.96 2.72 11.44
N SER A 21 33.98 3.37 10.81
CA SER A 21 33.07 4.29 11.48
C SER A 21 31.73 3.61 11.70
N TRP A 22 31.45 3.22 12.94
CA TRP A 22 30.17 2.57 13.29
C TRP A 22 28.97 3.48 12.99
N LYS A 23 29.12 4.80 13.14
CA LYS A 23 28.10 5.78 12.73
C LYS A 23 27.80 5.71 11.23
N GLY A 24 28.83 5.59 10.40
CA GLY A 24 28.68 5.43 8.95
C GLY A 24 28.04 4.10 8.56
N ALA A 25 28.40 3.01 9.26
CA ALA A 25 27.79 1.70 9.05
C ALA A 25 26.30 1.70 9.45
N LEU A 26 25.95 2.29 10.60
CA LEU A 26 24.57 2.43 11.07
C LEU A 26 23.72 3.28 10.11
N PHE A 27 24.23 4.42 9.67
CA PHE A 27 23.54 5.27 8.69
C PHE A 27 23.29 4.52 7.39
N LYS A 28 24.30 3.82 6.85
CA LYS A 28 24.15 3.02 5.63
C LYS A 28 23.11 1.92 5.80
N PHE A 29 23.11 1.23 6.94
CA PHE A 29 22.12 0.21 7.25
C PHE A 29 20.70 0.80 7.25
N LEU A 30 20.46 1.85 8.03
CA LEU A 30 19.15 2.50 8.11
C LEU A 30 18.67 2.99 6.74
N PHE A 31 19.55 3.66 5.98
CA PHE A 31 19.23 4.13 4.64
C PHE A 31 18.82 2.99 3.71
N LEU A 32 19.60 1.90 3.68
CA LEU A 32 19.28 0.74 2.85
C LEU A 32 17.96 0.10 3.27
N THR A 33 17.74 -0.09 4.57
CA THR A 33 16.48 -0.64 5.09
C THR A 33 15.29 0.22 4.68
N THR A 34 15.34 1.54 4.89
CA THR A 34 14.26 2.46 4.47
C THR A 34 14.07 2.45 2.96
N PHE A 35 15.14 2.42 2.18
CA PHE A 35 15.08 2.37 0.72
C PHE A 35 14.41 1.09 0.21
N PHE A 36 14.79 -0.08 0.75
CA PHE A 36 14.16 -1.35 0.37
C PHE A 36 12.69 -1.41 0.80
N LEU A 37 12.36 -0.92 2.00
CA LEU A 37 10.96 -0.81 2.43
C LEU A 37 10.14 0.08 1.48
N PHE A 38 10.69 1.22 1.07
CA PHE A 38 10.06 2.09 0.07
C PHE A 38 9.84 1.34 -1.26
N LEU A 39 10.86 0.65 -1.77
CA LEU A 39 10.73 -0.12 -3.01
C LEU A 39 9.66 -1.22 -2.90
N CYS A 40 9.52 -1.86 -1.74
CA CYS A 40 8.48 -2.87 -1.51
C CYS A 40 7.07 -2.28 -1.49
N VAL A 41 6.89 -1.10 -0.88
CA VAL A 41 5.56 -0.48 -0.67
C VAL A 41 5.11 0.35 -1.89
N LEU A 42 6.05 0.87 -2.68
CA LEU A 42 5.76 1.76 -3.81
C LEU A 42 4.80 1.14 -4.86
N PRO A 43 4.98 -0.10 -5.37
CA PRO A 43 4.13 -0.62 -6.43
C PRO A 43 2.65 -0.71 -6.01
N PHE A 44 2.41 -1.20 -4.80
CA PHE A 44 1.05 -1.31 -4.25
C PHE A 44 0.44 0.07 -3.99
N THR A 45 1.22 1.00 -3.43
CA THR A 45 0.77 2.37 -3.18
C THR A 45 0.38 3.06 -4.48
N MET A 46 1.21 2.93 -5.52
CA MET A 46 0.95 3.54 -6.82
C MET A 46 -0.25 2.88 -7.53
N MET A 47 -0.49 1.58 -7.33
CA MET A 47 -1.70 0.90 -7.82
C MET A 47 -2.97 1.57 -7.28
N ILE A 48 -3.04 1.78 -5.97
CA ILE A 48 -4.22 2.36 -5.32
C ILE A 48 -4.34 3.84 -5.64
N ARG A 49 -3.24 4.60 -5.54
CA ARG A 49 -3.26 6.05 -5.79
C ARG A 49 -3.61 6.39 -7.23
N SER A 50 -3.10 5.67 -8.22
CA SER A 50 -3.47 5.92 -9.62
C SER A 50 -4.93 5.57 -9.88
N GLY A 51 -5.44 4.48 -9.31
CA GLY A 51 -6.85 4.12 -9.43
C GLY A 51 -7.79 5.13 -8.79
N ILE A 52 -7.45 5.61 -7.58
CA ILE A 52 -8.17 6.69 -6.90
C ILE A 52 -8.11 7.99 -7.70
N TYR A 53 -6.94 8.34 -8.26
CA TYR A 53 -6.79 9.51 -9.12
C TYR A 53 -7.70 9.43 -10.36
N MET A 54 -7.73 8.29 -11.04
CA MET A 54 -8.62 8.08 -12.20
C MET A 54 -10.11 8.18 -11.82
N TYR A 55 -10.47 7.61 -10.67
CA TYR A 55 -11.82 7.66 -10.12
C TYR A 55 -12.25 9.09 -9.78
N HIS A 56 -11.35 9.90 -9.22
CA HIS A 56 -11.64 11.25 -8.76
C HIS A 56 -11.55 12.31 -9.85
N GLU A 57 -10.41 12.37 -10.54
CA GLU A 57 -10.12 13.45 -11.48
C GLU A 57 -10.92 13.32 -12.79
N TYR A 58 -11.19 12.09 -13.21
CA TYR A 58 -11.87 11.82 -14.48
C TYR A 58 -13.27 11.22 -14.31
N ALA A 59 -13.79 11.16 -13.07
CA ALA A 59 -15.07 10.53 -12.73
C ALA A 59 -15.24 9.12 -13.36
N MET A 60 -14.13 8.40 -13.55
CA MET A 60 -14.15 7.10 -14.20
C MET A 60 -14.71 6.04 -13.28
N SER A 61 -15.30 4.99 -13.86
CA SER A 61 -15.80 3.87 -13.07
C SER A 61 -14.67 3.24 -12.24
N VAL A 62 -15.04 2.70 -11.08
CA VAL A 62 -14.07 2.08 -10.15
C VAL A 62 -13.28 0.96 -10.84
N TRP A 63 -13.92 0.20 -11.71
CA TRP A 63 -13.28 -0.89 -12.46
C TRP A 63 -12.26 -0.38 -13.48
N PHE A 64 -12.53 0.75 -14.12
CA PHE A 64 -11.55 1.39 -15.00
C PHE A 64 -10.35 1.91 -14.19
N GLY A 65 -10.60 2.61 -13.09
CA GLY A 65 -9.54 3.09 -12.19
C GLY A 65 -8.68 1.94 -11.65
N LEU A 66 -9.31 0.84 -11.23
CA LEU A 66 -8.61 -0.36 -10.79
C LEU A 66 -7.75 -0.98 -11.90
N SER A 67 -8.28 -1.05 -13.12
CA SER A 67 -7.53 -1.57 -14.28
C SER A 67 -6.29 -0.72 -14.57
N ALA A 68 -6.43 0.61 -14.54
CA ALA A 68 -5.29 1.52 -14.64
C ALA A 68 -4.26 1.29 -13.52
N GLY A 69 -4.73 1.09 -12.29
CA GLY A 69 -3.90 0.70 -11.14
C GLY A 69 -3.06 -0.55 -11.40
N VAL A 70 -3.70 -1.62 -11.86
CA VAL A 70 -3.02 -2.89 -12.19
C VAL A 70 -1.92 -2.68 -13.25
N VAL A 71 -2.20 -1.88 -14.28
CA VAL A 71 -1.21 -1.53 -15.30
C VAL A 71 -0.03 -0.78 -14.68
N VAL A 72 -0.28 0.24 -13.85
CA VAL A 72 0.77 1.00 -13.16
C VAL A 72 1.64 0.11 -12.29
N MET A 73 1.05 -0.76 -11.47
CA MET A 73 1.81 -1.70 -10.63
C MET A 73 2.67 -2.65 -11.48
N THR A 74 2.12 -3.18 -12.56
CA THR A 74 2.82 -4.05 -13.50
C THR A 74 4.03 -3.33 -14.12
N MET A 75 3.85 -2.08 -14.55
CA MET A 75 4.93 -1.26 -15.12
C MET A 75 6.05 -1.01 -14.11
N ILE A 76 5.72 -0.70 -12.85
CA ILE A 76 6.73 -0.49 -11.79
C ILE A 76 7.53 -1.77 -11.53
N LEU A 77 6.86 -2.93 -11.43
CA LEU A 77 7.54 -4.21 -11.22
C LEU A 77 8.42 -4.59 -12.41
N LEU A 78 7.98 -4.34 -13.64
CA LEU A 78 8.80 -4.51 -14.84
C LEU A 78 10.01 -3.59 -14.83
N PHE A 79 9.84 -2.34 -14.40
CA PHE A 79 10.95 -1.40 -14.24
C PHE A 79 11.96 -1.89 -13.20
N TYR A 80 11.51 -2.44 -12.06
CA TYR A 80 12.41 -3.05 -11.08
C TYR A 80 13.20 -4.21 -11.66
N LEU A 81 12.55 -5.11 -12.42
CA LEU A 81 13.25 -6.20 -13.08
C LEU A 81 14.23 -5.71 -14.14
N LEU A 82 13.89 -4.66 -14.90
CA LEU A 82 14.79 -4.04 -15.86
C LEU A 82 16.03 -3.48 -15.17
N VAL A 83 15.87 -2.70 -14.10
CA VAL A 83 16.99 -2.14 -13.33
C VAL A 83 17.83 -3.27 -12.74
N GLY A 84 17.22 -4.27 -12.11
CA GLY A 84 17.94 -5.44 -11.59
C GLY A 84 18.71 -6.20 -12.66
N TYR A 85 18.11 -6.39 -13.84
CA TYR A 85 18.77 -7.01 -14.98
C TYR A 85 19.98 -6.20 -15.45
N LEU A 86 19.84 -4.88 -15.60
CA LEU A 86 20.93 -3.99 -16.03
C LEU A 86 22.08 -3.97 -15.03
N LEU A 87 21.80 -4.05 -13.72
CA LEU A 87 22.81 -4.02 -12.66
C LEU A 87 23.55 -5.35 -12.50
N PHE A 88 22.87 -6.49 -12.61
CA PHE A 88 23.43 -7.79 -12.19
C PHE A 88 23.55 -8.82 -13.33
N PHE A 89 22.73 -8.71 -14.37
CA PHE A 89 22.54 -9.77 -15.35
C PHE A 89 22.77 -9.35 -16.81
N ARG A 90 23.30 -8.13 -17.05
CA ARG A 90 23.57 -7.58 -18.39
C ARG A 90 24.37 -8.50 -19.32
N LYS A 91 25.19 -9.41 -18.75
CA LYS A 91 25.97 -10.41 -19.49
C LYS A 91 25.13 -11.54 -20.11
N TYR A 92 23.90 -11.77 -19.63
CA TYR A 92 23.00 -12.81 -20.12
C TYR A 92 22.02 -12.23 -21.12
N LYS A 93 21.99 -12.75 -22.36
CA LYS A 93 21.00 -12.31 -23.34
C LYS A 93 19.63 -12.91 -23.02
N VAL A 94 18.61 -12.07 -22.89
CA VAL A 94 17.22 -12.49 -22.75
C VAL A 94 16.55 -12.43 -24.13
N SER A 95 15.91 -13.52 -24.55
CA SER A 95 15.17 -13.55 -25.82
C SER A 95 13.88 -12.74 -25.72
N PHE A 96 13.38 -12.25 -26.86
CA PHE A 96 12.10 -11.54 -26.92
C PHE A 96 10.93 -12.39 -26.38
N THR A 97 10.94 -13.69 -26.66
CA THR A 97 9.98 -14.66 -26.09
C THR A 97 10.10 -14.74 -24.57
N GLY A 98 11.31 -14.68 -24.02
CA GLY A 98 11.55 -14.63 -22.57
C GLY A 98 10.94 -13.38 -21.93
N ILE A 99 11.15 -12.21 -22.54
CA ILE A 99 10.57 -10.93 -22.08
C ILE A 99 9.04 -11.02 -22.06
N LYS A 100 8.41 -11.52 -23.14
CA LYS A 100 6.96 -11.71 -23.20
C LYS A 100 6.42 -12.58 -22.08
N ARG A 101 7.10 -13.70 -21.78
CA ARG A 101 6.72 -14.60 -20.67
C ARG A 101 6.83 -13.90 -19.32
N ILE A 102 7.91 -13.17 -19.08
CA ILE A 102 8.10 -12.41 -17.83
C ILE A 102 6.98 -11.38 -17.65
N VAL A 103 6.69 -10.58 -18.68
CA VAL A 103 5.60 -9.60 -18.67
C VAL A 103 4.25 -10.26 -18.34
N LEU A 104 3.93 -11.35 -19.03
CA LEU A 104 2.69 -12.08 -18.80
C LEU A 104 2.61 -12.64 -17.37
N THR A 105 3.69 -13.24 -16.87
CA THR A 105 3.73 -13.79 -15.51
C THR A 105 3.50 -12.72 -14.44
N ILE A 106 4.15 -11.55 -14.56
CA ILE A 106 3.97 -10.46 -13.61
C ILE A 106 2.54 -9.93 -13.66
N PHE A 107 2.02 -9.70 -14.87
CA PHE A 107 0.66 -9.22 -15.05
C PHE A 107 -0.37 -10.18 -14.44
N LEU A 108 -0.24 -11.49 -14.69
CA LEU A 108 -1.09 -12.52 -14.09
C LEU A 108 -0.96 -12.55 -12.56
N PHE A 109 0.25 -12.38 -12.02
CA PHE A 109 0.45 -12.31 -10.57
C PHE A 109 -0.29 -11.12 -9.94
N VAL A 110 -0.18 -9.93 -10.55
CA VAL A 110 -0.87 -8.72 -10.07
C VAL A 110 -2.39 -8.88 -10.14
N ILE A 111 -2.92 -9.41 -11.25
CA ILE A 111 -4.35 -9.68 -11.39
C ILE A 111 -4.82 -10.70 -10.35
N THR A 112 -4.08 -11.81 -10.20
CA THR A 112 -4.45 -12.88 -9.26
C THR A 112 -4.52 -12.33 -7.84
N TYR A 113 -3.53 -11.54 -7.43
CA TYR A 113 -3.53 -10.87 -6.15
C TYR A 113 -4.69 -9.87 -6.01
N THR A 114 -5.00 -9.10 -7.05
CA THR A 114 -6.10 -8.12 -7.02
C THR A 114 -7.45 -8.82 -6.85
N ILE A 115 -7.71 -9.89 -7.60
CA ILE A 115 -8.91 -10.73 -7.48
C ILE A 115 -8.96 -11.35 -6.08
N PHE A 116 -7.87 -11.96 -5.63
CA PHE A 116 -7.77 -12.49 -4.28
C PHE A 116 -8.11 -11.41 -3.25
N ALA A 117 -7.56 -10.21 -3.36
CA ALA A 117 -7.77 -9.14 -2.39
C ALA A 117 -9.23 -8.64 -2.37
N LEU A 118 -9.91 -8.63 -3.52
CA LEU A 118 -11.32 -8.25 -3.63
C LEU A 118 -12.27 -9.26 -2.98
N PHE A 119 -11.99 -10.56 -3.11
CA PHE A 119 -12.95 -11.61 -2.75
C PHE A 119 -12.56 -12.41 -1.50
N SER A 120 -11.30 -12.36 -1.04
CA SER A 120 -10.85 -13.13 0.12
C SER A 120 -11.11 -12.41 1.45
N PHE A 121 -12.38 -12.28 1.83
CA PHE A 121 -12.73 -11.81 3.17
C PHE A 121 -13.06 -12.97 4.11
N THR A 122 -12.30 -13.10 5.19
CA THR A 122 -12.56 -14.06 6.26
C THR A 122 -13.42 -13.42 7.35
N GLY A 123 -14.55 -14.07 7.68
CA GLY A 123 -15.49 -13.58 8.70
C GLY A 123 -14.89 -13.37 10.09
N LYS A 124 -13.71 -13.95 10.38
CA LYS A 124 -12.97 -13.75 11.63
C LYS A 124 -12.69 -12.27 11.95
N ASN A 125 -12.55 -11.44 10.92
CA ASN A 125 -12.28 -10.01 11.07
C ASN A 125 -13.54 -9.14 11.05
N ALA A 126 -14.74 -9.73 10.99
CA ALA A 126 -16.00 -9.01 11.13
C ALA A 126 -16.53 -9.16 12.56
N LYS A 127 -17.02 -8.07 13.16
CA LYS A 127 -17.65 -8.10 14.49
C LYS A 127 -18.92 -8.97 14.51
N THR A 128 -19.66 -9.04 13.41
CA THR A 128 -20.90 -9.82 13.26
C THR A 128 -20.99 -10.43 11.86
N ASP A 129 -21.83 -11.46 11.71
CA ASP A 129 -22.10 -12.05 10.39
C ASP A 129 -22.78 -11.08 9.43
N GLN A 130 -23.54 -10.10 9.96
CA GLN A 130 -24.11 -9.03 9.15
C GLN A 130 -23.01 -8.20 8.49
N ILE A 131 -22.02 -7.73 9.25
CA ILE A 131 -20.87 -6.97 8.71
C ILE A 131 -20.11 -7.77 7.65
N LYS A 132 -20.03 -9.10 7.82
CA LYS A 132 -19.42 -9.97 6.82
C LYS A 132 -20.19 -9.95 5.49
N GLN A 133 -21.52 -9.90 5.51
CA GLN A 133 -22.34 -9.81 4.29
C GLN A 133 -22.22 -8.44 3.62
N GLU A 134 -22.19 -7.37 4.42
CA GLU A 134 -22.01 -5.99 3.98
C GLU A 134 -20.66 -5.74 3.30
N TYR A 135 -19.65 -6.59 3.58
CA TYR A 135 -18.35 -6.51 2.91
C TYR A 135 -18.47 -6.48 1.39
N THR A 136 -19.47 -7.17 0.81
CA THR A 136 -19.70 -7.16 -0.65
C THR A 136 -20.02 -5.77 -1.21
N GLN A 137 -20.56 -4.86 -0.41
CA GLN A 137 -20.91 -3.49 -0.78
C GLN A 137 -19.75 -2.50 -0.59
N LEU A 138 -18.67 -2.88 0.10
CA LEU A 138 -17.53 -2.00 0.32
C LEU A 138 -16.82 -1.67 -1.01
N HIS A 139 -16.36 -0.42 -1.13
CA HIS A 139 -15.63 0.06 -2.29
C HIS A 139 -14.40 -0.82 -2.61
N PRO A 140 -14.18 -1.23 -3.87
CA PRO A 140 -13.05 -2.06 -4.29
C PRO A 140 -11.66 -1.63 -3.76
N PHE A 141 -11.33 -0.33 -3.79
CA PHE A 141 -10.05 0.15 -3.24
C PHE A 141 -9.94 -0.04 -1.73
N LEU A 142 -11.02 0.15 -0.97
CA LEU A 142 -11.05 -0.09 0.47
C LEU A 142 -10.91 -1.59 0.77
N LYS A 143 -11.58 -2.46 0.01
CA LYS A 143 -11.45 -3.93 0.12
C LYS A 143 -10.00 -4.38 -0.07
N ILE A 144 -9.37 -3.98 -1.17
CA ILE A 144 -8.00 -4.38 -1.50
C ILE A 144 -7.03 -3.90 -0.43
N SER A 145 -7.20 -2.66 0.04
CA SER A 145 -6.35 -2.05 1.06
C SER A 145 -6.53 -2.73 2.42
N LEU A 146 -7.78 -2.97 2.84
CA LEU A 146 -8.08 -3.70 4.07
C LEU A 146 -7.52 -5.12 4.03
N ARG A 147 -7.68 -5.82 2.91
CA ARG A 147 -7.16 -7.18 2.77
C ARG A 147 -5.64 -7.24 2.84
N THR A 148 -4.98 -6.20 2.33
CA THR A 148 -3.52 -6.09 2.40
C THR A 148 -3.05 -5.76 3.81
N LEU A 149 -3.76 -4.87 4.52
CA LEU A 149 -3.50 -4.62 5.94
C LEU A 149 -3.61 -5.91 6.75
N LEU A 150 -4.62 -6.74 6.48
CA LEU A 150 -4.84 -8.03 7.17
C LEU A 150 -3.69 -9.04 7.02
N LEU A 151 -2.80 -8.88 6.03
CA LEU A 151 -1.59 -9.69 5.93
C LEU A 151 -0.58 -9.38 7.03
N PHE A 152 -0.53 -8.12 7.46
CA PHE A 152 0.37 -7.61 8.51
C PHE A 152 -0.31 -7.57 9.88
N ASP A 153 -1.62 -7.36 9.88
CA ASP A 153 -2.43 -7.12 11.06
C ASP A 153 -3.66 -8.03 11.07
N LYS A 154 -3.44 -9.27 11.51
CA LYS A 154 -4.44 -10.35 11.44
C LYS A 154 -5.61 -10.19 12.40
N ASP A 155 -5.46 -9.35 13.42
CA ASP A 155 -6.40 -9.21 14.53
C ASP A 155 -7.24 -7.92 14.44
N VAL A 156 -7.05 -7.09 13.40
CA VAL A 156 -7.93 -5.95 13.16
C VAL A 156 -9.37 -6.41 12.97
N LEU A 157 -10.29 -5.74 13.65
CA LEU A 157 -11.71 -6.05 13.63
C LEU A 157 -12.49 -4.93 12.96
N ILE A 158 -13.30 -5.28 11.98
CA ILE A 158 -14.23 -4.40 11.30
C ILE A 158 -15.50 -4.32 12.14
N THR A 159 -15.86 -3.11 12.51
CA THR A 159 -16.97 -2.84 13.43
C THR A 159 -18.18 -2.21 12.77
N SER A 160 -18.00 -1.60 11.60
CA SER A 160 -19.07 -1.06 10.78
C SER A 160 -18.60 -0.93 9.33
N LEU A 161 -19.49 -1.25 8.38
CA LEU A 161 -19.31 -1.02 6.95
C LEU A 161 -20.47 -0.17 6.44
N SER A 162 -21.60 -0.79 6.11
CA SER A 162 -22.81 -0.05 5.74
C SER A 162 -23.56 0.44 6.99
N ARG A 163 -24.29 1.53 6.84
CA ARG A 163 -25.29 2.00 7.81
C ARG A 163 -26.54 2.42 7.06
N GLU A 164 -27.66 2.45 7.78
CA GLU A 164 -28.88 3.13 7.36
C GLU A 164 -29.11 4.39 8.21
N PRO A 165 -29.91 5.37 7.75
CA PRO A 165 -30.27 6.53 8.56
C PRO A 165 -30.81 6.18 9.95
N GLU A 166 -31.58 5.10 10.06
CA GLU A 166 -32.19 4.56 11.27
C GLU A 166 -31.13 4.06 12.27
N ASP A 167 -29.97 3.59 11.79
CA ASP A 167 -28.89 3.13 12.67
C ASP A 167 -28.29 4.28 13.47
N TYR A 168 -28.21 5.49 12.88
CA TYR A 168 -27.80 6.69 13.61
C TYR A 168 -28.82 7.05 14.69
N GLN A 169 -30.12 6.95 14.38
CA GLN A 169 -31.19 7.25 15.35
C GLN A 169 -31.15 6.27 16.54
N LYS A 170 -30.93 4.98 16.28
CA LYS A 170 -30.74 3.95 17.34
C LYS A 170 -29.54 4.27 18.24
N MET A 171 -28.53 4.97 17.72
CA MET A 171 -27.36 5.44 18.49
C MET A 171 -27.59 6.79 19.18
N GLY A 172 -28.77 7.40 19.04
CA GLY A 172 -29.05 8.75 19.54
C GLY A 172 -28.30 9.85 18.78
N LEU A 173 -27.86 9.58 17.55
CA LEU A 173 -27.14 10.51 16.69
C LEU A 173 -28.07 11.06 15.60
N ALA A 174 -27.83 12.31 15.19
CA ALA A 174 -28.48 12.86 14.02
C ALA A 174 -28.07 12.08 12.75
N SER A 175 -29.05 11.61 11.99
CA SER A 175 -28.80 10.97 10.70
C SER A 175 -28.18 11.98 9.74
N LYS A 176 -26.92 11.76 9.37
CA LYS A 176 -26.27 12.55 8.33
C LYS A 176 -26.68 11.96 6.97
N SER A 177 -27.52 12.67 6.23
CA SER A 177 -27.99 12.27 4.88
C SER A 177 -26.84 11.95 3.91
N GLN A 178 -25.65 12.48 4.19
CA GLN A 178 -24.45 12.36 3.37
C GLN A 178 -23.38 11.41 3.95
N SER A 179 -23.73 10.52 4.88
CA SER A 179 -22.79 9.54 5.45
C SER A 179 -22.13 8.67 4.38
N LEU A 180 -20.80 8.51 4.43
CA LEU A 180 -20.05 7.61 3.53
C LEU A 180 -20.20 6.13 3.89
N HIS A 181 -20.79 5.83 5.06
CA HIS A 181 -21.28 4.49 5.39
C HIS A 181 -22.56 4.13 4.62
N PHE A 182 -23.23 5.08 3.97
CA PHE A 182 -24.37 4.76 3.11
C PHE A 182 -23.86 4.26 1.76
N VAL A 183 -24.66 3.43 1.09
CA VAL A 183 -24.41 3.10 -0.31
C VAL A 183 -24.55 4.38 -1.13
N GLN A 184 -23.48 4.75 -1.81
CA GLN A 184 -23.41 5.94 -2.66
C GLN A 184 -24.01 5.64 -4.04
N ASN A 185 -24.20 6.67 -4.86
CA ASN A 185 -24.66 6.52 -6.25
C ASN A 185 -23.76 5.61 -7.09
N THR A 186 -22.51 5.41 -6.68
CA THR A 186 -21.60 4.44 -7.30
C THR A 186 -21.94 2.98 -7.00
N GLY A 187 -22.97 2.71 -6.18
CA GLY A 187 -23.35 1.37 -5.74
C GLY A 187 -22.46 0.78 -4.64
N TYR A 188 -21.62 1.60 -4.00
CA TYR A 188 -20.67 1.15 -2.98
C TYR A 188 -20.78 1.97 -1.71
N VAL A 189 -20.41 1.34 -0.60
CA VAL A 189 -20.07 2.02 0.65
C VAL A 189 -18.63 2.52 0.57
N HIS A 190 -18.42 3.76 1.01
CA HIS A 190 -17.15 4.47 0.89
C HIS A 190 -16.44 4.69 2.22
N ALA A 191 -16.91 4.04 3.29
CA ALA A 191 -16.27 4.09 4.59
C ALA A 191 -16.29 2.74 5.32
N MET A 192 -15.36 2.56 6.24
CA MET A 192 -15.30 1.43 7.16
C MET A 192 -14.72 1.86 8.52
N ASP A 193 -15.16 1.20 9.58
CA ASP A 193 -14.67 1.45 10.94
C ASP A 193 -13.87 0.25 11.46
N LEU A 194 -12.60 0.48 11.81
CA LEU A 194 -11.69 -0.51 12.35
C LEU A 194 -11.51 -0.30 13.85
N ARG A 195 -11.77 -1.32 14.67
CA ARG A 195 -11.62 -1.24 16.13
C ARG A 195 -10.17 -0.93 16.52
N THR A 196 -10.02 -0.01 17.47
CA THR A 196 -8.73 0.34 18.09
C THR A 196 -8.66 0.01 19.58
N ASN A 197 -9.80 -0.25 20.23
CA ASN A 197 -9.83 -0.66 21.64
C ASN A 197 -8.98 -1.93 21.87
N GLY A 198 -8.12 -1.89 22.88
CA GLY A 198 -7.22 -2.98 23.25
C GLY A 198 -6.03 -3.17 22.32
N ARG A 199 -5.81 -2.26 21.35
CA ARG A 199 -4.74 -2.39 20.37
C ARG A 199 -3.50 -1.55 20.73
N PRO A 200 -2.29 -2.06 20.49
CA PRO A 200 -1.07 -1.27 20.68
C PRO A 200 -1.06 0.01 19.85
N ILE A 201 -0.62 1.11 20.44
CA ILE A 201 -0.65 2.43 19.78
C ILE A 201 0.15 2.47 18.46
N TRP A 202 1.25 1.71 18.38
CA TRP A 202 2.07 1.64 17.17
C TRP A 202 1.34 0.94 16.01
N MET A 203 0.45 -0.02 16.29
CA MET A 203 -0.38 -0.66 15.25
C MET A 203 -1.42 0.32 14.73
N ILE A 204 -2.06 1.09 15.63
CA ILE A 204 -3.02 2.13 15.26
C ILE A 204 -2.34 3.18 14.37
N TRP A 205 -1.17 3.66 14.80
CA TRP A 205 -0.37 4.64 14.06
C TRP A 205 0.09 4.09 12.70
N PHE A 206 0.53 2.83 12.64
CA PHE A 206 0.87 2.17 11.38
C PHE A 206 -0.33 2.10 10.42
N SER A 207 -1.52 1.72 10.90
CA SER A 207 -2.74 1.72 10.08
C SER A 207 -3.09 3.12 9.57
N GLN A 208 -2.91 4.15 10.40
CA GLN A 208 -3.11 5.55 9.98
C GLN A 208 -2.17 5.95 8.85
N ILE A 209 -0.87 5.68 8.99
CA ILE A 209 0.11 5.96 7.93
C ILE A 209 -0.21 5.17 6.67
N TYR A 210 -0.53 3.89 6.83
CA TYR A 210 -0.85 2.99 5.73
C TYR A 210 -2.00 3.55 4.88
N PHE A 211 -3.17 3.82 5.46
CA PHE A 211 -4.32 4.32 4.71
C PHE A 211 -4.12 5.73 4.15
N ASN A 212 -3.49 6.63 4.91
CA ASN A 212 -3.14 7.97 4.42
C ASN A 212 -2.24 7.91 3.18
N THR A 213 -1.22 7.05 3.21
CA THR A 213 -0.27 6.89 2.10
C THR A 213 -0.97 6.41 0.82
N LEU A 214 -1.99 5.55 0.96
CA LEU A 214 -2.80 5.08 -0.16
C LEU A 214 -3.77 6.15 -0.72
N GLY A 215 -3.99 7.25 0.01
CA GLY A 215 -4.89 8.33 -0.42
C GLY A 215 -6.30 8.24 0.18
N PHE A 216 -6.50 7.45 1.23
CA PHE A 216 -7.74 7.48 2.02
C PHE A 216 -7.68 8.54 3.10
N ASN A 217 -8.85 8.98 3.52
CA ASN A 217 -9.01 9.80 4.70
C ASN A 217 -9.16 8.88 5.91
N ILE A 218 -8.50 9.22 7.01
CA ILE A 218 -8.54 8.42 8.22
C ILE A 218 -8.63 9.31 9.45
N VAL A 219 -9.62 9.03 10.30
CA VAL A 219 -9.85 9.76 11.55
C VAL A 219 -10.07 8.75 12.66
N ARG A 220 -9.46 8.96 13.82
CA ARG A 220 -9.77 8.19 15.02
C ARG A 220 -10.91 8.86 15.77
N HIS A 221 -11.96 8.12 16.06
CA HIS A 221 -13.08 8.59 16.86
C HIS A 221 -13.19 7.78 18.15
N ASN A 222 -13.61 8.45 19.22
CA ASN A 222 -13.90 7.84 20.52
C ASN A 222 -15.39 7.87 20.88
N GLY A 223 -16.28 8.30 19.96
CA GLY A 223 -17.68 8.61 20.24
C GLY A 223 -18.54 7.39 20.59
N THR A 224 -18.93 6.60 19.59
CA THR A 224 -19.72 5.35 19.76
C THR A 224 -18.85 4.12 20.07
N GLY A 225 -17.57 4.36 20.34
CA GLY A 225 -16.51 3.37 20.55
C GLY A 225 -15.19 3.88 19.96
N ASP A 226 -14.07 3.39 20.47
CA ASP A 226 -12.73 3.71 19.93
C ASP A 226 -12.49 2.93 18.63
N HIS A 227 -12.43 3.66 17.51
CA HIS A 227 -12.19 3.12 16.18
C HIS A 227 -11.47 4.10 15.25
N LEU A 228 -10.83 3.56 14.21
CA LEU A 228 -10.38 4.30 13.03
C LEU A 228 -11.47 4.25 11.97
N HIS A 229 -12.03 5.40 11.63
CA HIS A 229 -12.88 5.59 10.47
C HIS A 229 -11.99 5.82 9.25
N VAL A 230 -12.10 4.96 8.24
CA VAL A 230 -11.35 5.03 6.98
C VAL A 230 -12.33 5.25 5.86
N SER A 231 -12.10 6.28 5.03
CA SER A 231 -13.04 6.64 3.98
C SER A 231 -12.37 7.15 2.70
N LEU A 232 -13.11 6.98 1.61
CA LEU A 232 -12.80 7.52 0.29
C LEU A 232 -13.91 8.52 -0.07
N SER A 233 -13.57 9.71 -0.54
CA SER A 233 -14.58 10.63 -1.08
C SER A 233 -15.21 10.04 -2.35
N THR A 234 -16.41 10.47 -2.71
CA THR A 234 -16.97 10.17 -4.04
C THR A 234 -16.54 11.25 -5.05
N TYR A 235 -16.52 10.95 -6.35
CA TYR A 235 -16.27 12.00 -7.38
C TYR A 235 -17.35 13.09 -7.36
N GLU A 236 -18.57 12.75 -6.94
CA GLU A 236 -19.67 13.72 -6.74
C GLU A 236 -19.41 14.68 -5.58
N ARG A 237 -18.45 14.37 -4.71
CA ARG A 237 -18.19 15.06 -3.45
C ARG A 237 -16.71 15.33 -3.21
N GLN A 238 -15.95 15.59 -4.27
CA GLN A 238 -14.66 16.27 -4.12
C GLN A 238 -14.91 17.61 -3.39
N GLN A 239 -14.44 17.72 -2.15
CA GLN A 239 -14.48 18.89 -1.24
C GLN A 239 -15.46 18.91 -0.05
N SER A 240 -16.30 17.90 0.22
CA SER A 240 -17.15 17.94 1.43
C SER A 240 -16.50 17.23 2.63
N TRP A 241 -15.83 17.99 3.48
CA TRP A 241 -15.53 17.66 4.89
C TRP A 241 -16.31 18.62 5.80
#